data_AF-A0A2T2VKM6-F1
#
_entry.id   AF-A0A2T2VKM6-F1
#
_cell.length_a   1.000
_cell.length_b   1.000
_cell.length_c   1.000
_cell.angle_alpha   90.00
_cell.angle_beta   90.00
_cell.angle_gamma   90.00
#
_symmetry.space_group_name_H-M   'P 1'
#
loop_
_entity.id
_entity.type
_entity.pdbx_description
1 polymer ?
#
loop_
_entity_poly.entity_id
_entity_poly.type
_entity_poly.pdbx_seq_one_letter_code
_entity_poly.pdbx_strand_id
1 'polypeptide(L)'
;KGTTTCQLHMRHFNDGDNIVVEPFRAKSFPLIKDLIVDRSAFDRIQQARGYISINTRSIPDANTIPVPKENADEAFDAATCIGCGACVAACKNASASLFTASKISHLSILPQGDVEREKRAEEMIGQMDEEGFGHCTNTQACSAECPKEISQIHIARMNREFWQSKSKPNNNYK
;
A
#
# COMPACT_ATOMS: atom_id res chain seq x y z
N LYS A 1 6.39 -6.32 -18.50
CA LYS A 1 6.75 -5.85 -17.14
C LYS A 1 5.76 -4.77 -16.75
N GLY A 2 5.38 -4.67 -15.48
CA GLY A 2 4.43 -3.65 -15.03
C GLY A 2 3.07 -3.71 -15.74
N THR A 3 2.51 -4.91 -15.96
CA THR A 3 1.29 -5.07 -16.76
C THR A 3 0.10 -5.47 -15.89
N THR A 4 -1.08 -4.94 -16.23
CA THR A 4 -2.36 -5.48 -15.78
C THR A 4 -2.93 -6.43 -16.83
N THR A 5 -3.96 -7.21 -16.46
CA THR A 5 -4.68 -8.07 -17.40
C THR A 5 -5.28 -7.28 -18.58
N CYS A 6 -5.77 -6.04 -18.35
CA CYS A 6 -6.31 -5.22 -19.44
C CYS A 6 -5.25 -4.63 -20.38
N GLN A 7 -3.97 -4.63 -19.97
CA GLN A 7 -2.83 -4.23 -20.79
C GLN A 7 -2.09 -5.41 -21.41
N LEU A 8 -2.43 -6.64 -21.01
CA LEU A 8 -1.88 -7.86 -21.56
C LEU A 8 -2.52 -8.16 -22.91
N HIS A 9 -1.74 -8.08 -23.98
CA HIS A 9 -2.21 -8.34 -25.34
C HIS A 9 -1.97 -9.79 -25.77
N MET A 10 -2.89 -10.36 -26.56
CA MET A 10 -2.81 -11.75 -27.07
C MET A 10 -1.54 -12.06 -27.87
N ARG A 11 -0.93 -11.04 -28.50
CA ARG A 11 0.34 -11.16 -29.25
C ARG A 11 1.55 -11.61 -28.41
N HIS A 12 1.42 -11.66 -27.09
CA HIS A 12 2.48 -12.19 -26.22
C HIS A 12 2.41 -13.72 -26.08
N PHE A 13 1.40 -14.36 -26.66
CA PHE A 13 1.20 -15.81 -26.66
C PHE A 13 1.35 -16.35 -28.08
N ASN A 14 1.71 -17.62 -28.19
CA ASN A 14 1.80 -18.33 -29.46
C ASN A 14 0.48 -19.04 -29.77
N ASP A 15 0.25 -19.31 -31.05
CA ASP A 15 -0.91 -20.11 -31.47
C ASP A 15 -0.85 -21.51 -30.86
N GLY A 16 -1.94 -21.91 -30.20
CA GLY A 16 -2.05 -23.17 -29.49
C GLY A 16 -1.69 -23.11 -27.99
N ASP A 17 -1.25 -21.97 -27.46
CA ASP A 17 -1.02 -21.79 -26.03
C ASP A 17 -2.34 -21.90 -25.23
N ASN A 18 -2.30 -22.64 -24.11
CA ASN A 18 -3.41 -22.71 -23.16
C ASN A 18 -3.23 -21.64 -22.07
N ILE A 19 -4.15 -20.67 -22.01
CA ILE A 19 -4.12 -19.58 -21.03
C ILE A 19 -5.08 -19.90 -19.89
N VAL A 20 -4.56 -19.93 -18.66
CA VAL A 20 -5.36 -20.11 -17.44
C VAL A 20 -5.56 -18.76 -16.78
N VAL A 21 -6.82 -18.43 -16.46
CA VAL A 21 -7.19 -17.20 -15.76
C VAL A 21 -7.91 -17.57 -14.48
N GLU A 22 -7.45 -17.04 -13.35
CA GLU A 22 -7.99 -17.34 -12.03
C GLU A 22 -8.13 -16.08 -11.16
N PRO A 23 -9.07 -16.08 -10.19
CA PRO A 23 -9.18 -14.99 -9.22
C PRO A 23 -8.00 -15.00 -8.25
N PHE A 24 -7.84 -13.90 -7.49
CA PHE A 24 -6.83 -13.83 -6.45
C PHE A 24 -7.08 -14.85 -5.34
N ARG A 25 -6.06 -15.66 -5.06
CA ARG A 25 -6.10 -16.69 -4.01
C ARG A 25 -5.66 -16.13 -2.66
N ALA A 26 -6.49 -15.31 -2.04
CA ALA A 26 -6.23 -14.74 -0.71
C ALA A 26 -7.50 -14.79 0.15
N LYS A 27 -7.38 -15.25 1.42
CA LYS A 27 -8.53 -15.33 2.34
C LYS A 27 -9.16 -13.95 2.59
N SER A 28 -8.33 -12.91 2.67
CA SER A 28 -8.75 -11.51 2.84
C SER A 28 -9.40 -10.92 1.58
N PHE A 29 -9.34 -11.62 0.43
CA PHE A 29 -10.06 -11.29 -0.80
C PHE A 29 -11.03 -12.42 -1.16
N PRO A 30 -12.15 -12.55 -0.44
CA PRO A 30 -13.09 -13.63 -0.68
C PRO A 30 -13.69 -13.55 -2.08
N LEU A 31 -13.92 -14.72 -2.67
CA LEU A 31 -14.52 -14.84 -3.98
C LEU A 31 -16.01 -14.46 -3.91
N ILE A 32 -16.45 -13.57 -4.80
CA ILE A 32 -17.86 -13.26 -4.98
C ILE A 32 -18.44 -14.20 -6.03
N LYS A 33 -17.89 -14.16 -7.25
CA LYS A 33 -18.30 -15.00 -8.38
C LYS A 33 -17.27 -14.93 -9.52
N ASP A 34 -17.01 -16.06 -10.17
CA ASP A 34 -16.10 -16.17 -11.33
C ASP A 34 -14.68 -15.64 -11.05
N LEU A 35 -14.32 -14.48 -11.59
CA LEU A 35 -13.04 -13.80 -11.36
C LEU A 35 -13.16 -12.60 -10.41
N ILE A 36 -14.35 -12.34 -9.87
CA ILE A 36 -14.65 -11.19 -9.03
C ILE A 36 -14.38 -11.54 -7.56
N VAL A 37 -13.50 -10.77 -6.94
CA VAL A 37 -13.17 -10.86 -5.51
C VAL A 37 -13.57 -9.57 -4.78
N ASP A 38 -13.92 -9.69 -3.50
CA ASP A 38 -14.13 -8.53 -2.63
C ASP A 38 -12.77 -7.98 -2.17
N ARG A 39 -12.52 -6.68 -2.41
CA ARG A 39 -11.29 -5.98 -2.01
C ARG A 39 -11.53 -4.94 -0.90
N SER A 40 -12.71 -4.92 -0.28
CA SER A 40 -13.08 -3.93 0.74
C SER A 40 -12.13 -3.90 1.96
N ALA A 41 -11.33 -4.95 2.16
CA ALA A 41 -10.24 -4.98 3.13
C ALA A 41 -9.22 -3.83 2.92
N PHE A 42 -8.93 -3.48 1.66
CA PHE A 42 -8.06 -2.34 1.34
C PHE A 42 -8.69 -1.00 1.71
N ASP A 43 -10.00 -0.87 1.55
CA ASP A 43 -10.71 0.36 1.92
C ASP A 43 -10.68 0.56 3.43
N ARG A 44 -10.84 -0.51 4.23
CA ARG A 44 -10.72 -0.47 5.68
C ARG A 44 -9.31 -0.09 6.14
N ILE A 45 -8.26 -0.64 5.52
CA ILE A 45 -6.87 -0.23 5.77
C ILE A 45 -6.68 1.27 5.46
N GLN A 46 -7.22 1.76 4.35
CA GLN A 46 -7.15 3.18 4.01
C GLN A 46 -7.92 4.06 5.01
N GLN A 47 -9.08 3.59 5.50
CA GLN A 47 -9.88 4.30 6.48
C GLN A 47 -9.23 4.39 7.86
N ALA A 48 -8.34 3.46 8.23
CA ALA A 48 -7.63 3.48 9.51
C ALA A 48 -6.83 4.78 9.67
N ARG A 49 -5.85 5.06 8.79
CA ARG A 49 -5.06 6.32 8.76
C ARG A 49 -4.49 6.72 7.40
N GLY A 50 -5.11 6.26 6.32
CA GLY A 50 -4.76 6.65 4.95
C GLY A 50 -5.20 8.07 4.57
N TYR A 51 -5.09 9.02 5.51
CA TYR A 51 -5.45 10.42 5.36
C TYR A 51 -4.52 11.30 6.21
N ILE A 52 -4.63 12.62 6.04
CA ILE A 52 -4.00 13.62 6.90
C ILE A 52 -5.09 14.25 7.75
N SER A 53 -4.94 14.20 9.07
CA SER A 53 -5.86 14.91 9.95
C SER A 53 -5.42 16.36 10.10
N ILE A 54 -6.30 17.29 9.70
CA ILE A 54 -6.05 18.72 9.84
C ILE A 54 -7.33 19.45 10.25
N ASN A 55 -7.19 20.47 11.10
CA ASN A 55 -8.27 21.38 11.40
C ASN A 55 -8.49 22.35 10.24
N THR A 56 -9.67 22.34 9.66
CA THR A 56 -10.02 23.14 8.46
C THR A 56 -10.22 24.63 8.74
N ARG A 57 -10.16 25.09 9.99
CA ARG A 57 -10.47 26.48 10.36
C ARG A 57 -9.37 27.49 10.04
N SER A 58 -8.11 27.06 9.94
CA SER A 58 -6.96 27.96 9.71
C SER A 58 -5.95 27.30 8.76
N ILE A 59 -6.37 27.04 7.53
CA ILE A 59 -5.52 26.37 6.52
C ILE A 59 -4.52 27.40 5.98
N PRO A 60 -3.21 27.18 6.11
CA PRO A 60 -2.22 28.05 5.48
C PRO A 60 -2.27 27.91 3.95
N ASP A 61 -1.83 28.93 3.22
CA ASP A 61 -1.76 28.87 1.76
C ASP A 61 -0.87 27.70 1.31
N ALA A 62 -1.29 26.96 0.27
CA ALA A 62 -0.61 25.74 -0.16
C ALA A 62 0.87 25.96 -0.52
N ASN A 63 1.25 27.17 -0.95
CA ASN A 63 2.62 27.51 -1.32
C ASN A 63 3.52 27.86 -0.13
N THR A 64 2.97 27.93 1.09
CA THR A 64 3.72 28.30 2.31
C THR A 64 4.54 27.15 2.88
N ILE A 65 4.23 25.91 2.51
CA ILE A 65 4.95 24.71 2.96
C ILE A 65 5.80 24.22 1.78
N PRO A 66 7.08 24.61 1.69
CA PRO A 66 7.95 24.12 0.64
C PRO A 66 8.16 22.62 0.78
N VAL A 67 8.01 21.89 -0.32
CA VAL A 67 8.30 20.45 -0.40
C VAL A 67 9.51 20.26 -1.31
N PRO A 68 10.59 19.63 -0.83
CA PRO A 68 11.72 19.28 -1.69
C PRO A 68 11.24 18.44 -2.87
N LYS A 69 11.79 18.71 -4.07
CA LYS A 69 11.39 18.01 -5.30
C LYS A 69 11.52 16.48 -5.17
N GLU A 70 12.63 16.02 -4.59
CA GLU A 70 12.88 14.59 -4.35
C GLU A 70 11.80 13.96 -3.45
N ASN A 71 11.37 14.66 -2.40
CA ASN A 71 10.29 14.20 -1.53
C ASN A 71 8.95 14.18 -2.26
N ALA A 72 8.65 15.20 -3.07
CA ALA A 72 7.42 15.24 -3.85
C ALA A 72 7.36 14.09 -4.86
N ASP A 73 8.48 13.77 -5.51
CA ASP A 73 8.58 12.67 -6.48
C ASP A 73 8.45 11.32 -5.80
N GLU A 74 9.18 11.08 -4.70
CA GLU A 74 9.06 9.82 -3.96
C GLU A 74 7.65 9.62 -3.39
N ALA A 75 7.03 10.69 -2.90
CA ALA A 75 5.65 10.65 -2.43
C ALA A 75 4.69 10.32 -3.58
N PHE A 76 4.88 10.94 -4.75
CA PHE A 76 4.05 10.68 -5.92
C PHE A 76 4.22 9.25 -6.44
N ASP A 77 5.44 8.73 -6.51
CA ASP A 77 5.75 7.35 -6.90
C ASP A 77 5.03 6.36 -5.98
N ALA A 78 5.11 6.58 -4.67
CA ALA A 78 4.34 5.79 -3.70
C ALA A 78 2.82 5.95 -3.89
N ALA A 79 2.34 7.14 -4.25
CA ALA A 79 0.91 7.42 -4.44
C ALA A 79 0.30 6.75 -5.68
N THR A 80 1.12 6.34 -6.66
CA THR A 80 0.67 5.69 -7.90
C THR A 80 -0.08 4.37 -7.68
N CYS A 81 -0.05 3.81 -6.46
CA CYS A 81 -0.77 2.59 -6.10
C CYS A 81 -2.28 2.68 -6.38
N ILE A 82 -2.71 1.88 -7.36
CA ILE A 82 -4.10 1.76 -7.80
C ILE A 82 -4.92 0.72 -7.01
N GLY A 83 -4.36 0.16 -5.92
CA GLY A 83 -5.06 -0.82 -5.08
C GLY A 83 -5.44 -2.13 -5.79
N CYS A 84 -4.75 -2.49 -6.88
CA CYS A 84 -5.16 -3.62 -7.74
C CYS A 84 -5.13 -5.00 -7.09
N GLY A 85 -4.40 -5.20 -5.98
CA GLY A 85 -4.29 -6.50 -5.30
C GLY A 85 -3.27 -7.48 -5.87
N ALA A 86 -2.58 -7.15 -6.98
CA ALA A 86 -1.56 -8.02 -7.59
C ALA A 86 -0.43 -8.38 -6.61
N CYS A 87 -0.04 -7.45 -5.75
CA CYS A 87 0.98 -7.66 -4.72
C CYS A 87 0.58 -8.72 -3.68
N VAL A 88 -0.72 -8.82 -3.36
CA VAL A 88 -1.27 -9.84 -2.46
C VAL A 88 -1.27 -11.18 -3.18
N ALA A 89 -1.74 -11.23 -4.43
CA ALA A 89 -1.82 -12.46 -5.20
C ALA A 89 -0.44 -13.09 -5.49
N ALA A 90 0.58 -12.27 -5.76
CA ALA A 90 1.94 -12.72 -6.00
C ALA A 90 2.67 -13.17 -4.72
N CYS A 91 2.22 -12.71 -3.54
CA CYS A 91 2.86 -13.04 -2.29
C CYS A 91 2.44 -14.44 -1.82
N LYS A 92 3.41 -15.32 -1.53
CA LYS A 92 3.14 -16.64 -0.93
C LYS A 92 2.33 -16.59 0.39
N ASN A 93 2.44 -15.47 1.11
CA ASN A 93 1.75 -15.24 2.38
C ASN A 93 0.43 -14.49 2.19
N ALA A 94 0.04 -14.13 0.97
CA ALA A 94 -1.05 -13.18 0.71
C ALA A 94 -0.90 -11.89 1.53
N SER A 95 0.31 -11.31 1.57
CA SER A 95 0.59 -10.12 2.35
C SER A 95 0.16 -8.84 1.63
N ALA A 96 -0.53 -7.95 2.35
CA ALA A 96 -0.85 -6.61 1.87
C ALA A 96 0.23 -5.56 2.17
N SER A 97 1.40 -5.97 2.69
CA SER A 97 2.43 -5.03 3.15
C SER A 97 2.85 -4.01 2.09
N LEU A 98 2.95 -4.36 0.80
CA LEU A 98 3.33 -3.37 -0.23
C LEU A 98 2.25 -2.30 -0.44
N PHE A 99 0.97 -2.71 -0.43
CA PHE A 99 -0.15 -1.78 -0.54
C PHE A 99 -0.15 -0.81 0.66
N THR A 100 -0.15 -1.37 1.87
CA THR A 100 -0.16 -0.59 3.12
C THR A 100 1.06 0.34 3.19
N ALA A 101 2.24 -0.16 2.84
CA ALA A 101 3.48 0.60 2.85
C ALA A 101 3.50 1.77 1.86
N SER A 102 2.94 1.59 0.66
CA SER A 102 2.80 2.66 -0.33
C SER A 102 1.88 3.78 0.21
N LYS A 103 0.75 3.41 0.82
CA LYS A 103 -0.20 4.36 1.42
C LYS A 103 0.31 5.03 2.70
N ILE A 104 1.25 4.41 3.40
CA ILE A 104 1.96 5.07 4.49
C ILE A 104 2.99 6.03 3.91
N SER A 105 3.83 5.56 2.99
CA SER A 105 4.96 6.32 2.46
C SER A 105 4.53 7.61 1.77
N HIS A 106 3.52 7.57 0.89
CA HIS A 106 3.10 8.76 0.15
C HIS A 106 2.57 9.91 1.03
N LEU A 107 2.09 9.61 2.24
CA LEU A 107 1.64 10.61 3.21
C LEU A 107 2.79 11.01 4.16
N SER A 108 3.56 10.04 4.62
CA SER A 108 4.62 10.26 5.61
C SER A 108 5.84 11.00 5.06
N ILE A 109 6.06 10.99 3.74
CA ILE A 109 7.13 11.77 3.09
C ILE A 109 6.78 13.27 3.03
N LEU A 110 5.50 13.59 2.98
CA LEU A 110 5.02 14.96 2.86
C LEU A 110 4.97 15.64 4.24
N PRO A 111 5.34 16.92 4.36
CA PRO A 111 5.33 17.64 5.64
C PRO A 111 3.96 17.60 6.36
N GLN A 112 2.87 17.59 5.59
CA GLN A 112 1.51 17.55 6.10
C GLN A 112 1.17 16.22 6.79
N GLY A 113 1.75 15.11 6.34
CA GLY A 113 1.53 13.78 6.91
C GLY A 113 2.64 13.29 7.85
N ASP A 114 3.78 13.97 7.87
CA ASP A 114 4.96 13.59 8.68
C ASP A 114 4.63 13.47 10.18
N VAL A 115 3.83 14.39 10.72
CA VAL A 115 3.46 14.42 12.14
C VAL A 115 2.73 13.15 12.58
N GLU A 116 1.98 12.52 11.67
CA GLU A 116 1.17 11.34 11.96
C GLU A 116 1.83 10.03 11.54
N ARG A 117 3.05 10.05 10.99
CA ARG A 117 3.66 8.89 10.31
C ARG A 117 3.74 7.61 11.15
N GLU A 118 4.10 7.74 12.42
CA GLU A 118 4.27 6.61 13.35
C GLU A 118 2.92 6.01 13.72
N LYS A 119 1.97 6.87 14.10
CA LYS A 119 0.59 6.47 14.42
C LYS A 119 -0.13 5.88 13.21
N ARG A 120 0.14 6.43 12.01
CA ARG A 120 -0.35 5.93 10.73
C ARG A 120 0.16 4.52 10.46
N ALA A 121 1.46 4.30 10.61
CA ALA A 121 2.03 2.97 10.42
C ALA A 121 1.42 1.96 11.39
N GLU A 122 1.31 2.32 12.68
CA GLU A 122 0.73 1.45 13.70
C GLU A 122 -0.73 1.07 13.41
N GLU A 123 -1.61 2.05 13.17
CA GLU A 123 -3.03 1.77 12.96
C GLU A 123 -3.31 1.09 11.61
N MET A 124 -2.59 1.44 10.55
CA MET A 124 -2.77 0.77 9.24
C MET A 124 -2.21 -0.66 9.22
N ILE A 125 -1.11 -0.93 9.93
CA ILE A 125 -0.61 -2.31 10.11
C ILE A 125 -1.58 -3.11 10.98
N GLY A 126 -2.07 -2.52 12.08
CA GLY A 126 -3.07 -3.16 12.93
C GLY A 126 -4.33 -3.55 12.15
N GLN A 127 -4.88 -2.64 11.34
CA GLN A 127 -6.02 -2.96 10.48
C GLN A 127 -5.67 -4.05 9.45
N MET A 128 -4.48 -4.01 8.85
CA MET A 128 -4.04 -5.05 7.90
C MET A 128 -4.01 -6.43 8.54
N ASP A 129 -3.58 -6.53 9.80
CA ASP A 129 -3.54 -7.78 10.54
C ASP A 129 -4.97 -8.26 10.90
N GLU A 130 -5.88 -7.34 11.26
CA GLU A 130 -7.30 -7.64 11.48
C GLU A 130 -8.01 -8.19 10.24
N GLU A 131 -7.63 -7.72 9.04
CA GLU A 131 -8.13 -8.26 7.77
C GLU A 131 -7.59 -9.68 7.46
N GLY A 132 -6.65 -10.19 8.26
CA GLY A 132 -6.08 -11.52 8.11
C GLY A 132 -5.07 -11.65 6.97
N PHE A 133 -4.47 -10.55 6.51
CA PHE A 133 -3.37 -10.62 5.55
C PHE A 133 -2.12 -11.24 6.21
N GLY A 134 -1.33 -11.98 5.44
CA GLY A 134 -0.10 -12.56 5.98
C GLY A 134 1.03 -11.55 6.15
N HIS A 135 2.00 -11.89 6.99
CA HIS A 135 3.16 -11.04 7.26
C HIS A 135 4.18 -11.06 6.11
N CYS A 136 4.91 -9.95 5.94
CA CYS A 136 6.00 -9.87 4.98
C CYS A 136 7.17 -10.78 5.38
N THR A 137 7.68 -11.56 4.42
CA THR A 137 8.90 -12.39 4.57
C THR A 137 10.00 -11.99 3.57
N ASN A 138 9.91 -10.78 3.01
CA ASN A 138 10.89 -10.19 2.09
C ASN A 138 11.20 -11.04 0.84
N THR A 139 10.20 -11.72 0.28
CA THR A 139 10.33 -12.48 -0.97
C THR A 139 10.44 -11.60 -2.22
N GLN A 140 10.15 -10.30 -2.09
CA GLN A 140 10.19 -9.28 -3.15
C GLN A 140 9.23 -9.46 -4.33
N ALA A 141 8.49 -10.58 -4.38
CA ALA A 141 7.52 -10.90 -5.42
C ALA A 141 6.45 -9.80 -5.61
N CYS A 142 6.03 -9.16 -4.53
CA CYS A 142 5.04 -8.09 -4.57
C CYS A 142 5.48 -6.87 -5.41
N SER A 143 6.76 -6.49 -5.33
CA SER A 143 7.32 -5.38 -6.10
C SER A 143 7.59 -5.76 -7.55
N ALA A 144 8.01 -7.01 -7.79
CA ALA A 144 8.30 -7.52 -9.13
C ALA A 144 7.04 -7.59 -10.01
N GLU A 145 5.90 -7.97 -9.42
CA GLU A 145 4.61 -8.09 -10.14
C GLU A 145 3.75 -6.84 -10.06
N CYS A 146 4.24 -5.76 -9.44
CA CYS A 146 3.46 -4.53 -9.32
C CYS A 146 3.28 -3.88 -10.71
N PRO A 147 2.04 -3.66 -11.19
CA PRO A 147 1.80 -2.99 -12.47
C PRO A 147 2.18 -1.50 -12.47
N LYS A 148 2.41 -0.94 -11.28
CA LYS A 148 2.88 0.44 -11.07
C LYS A 148 4.33 0.49 -10.59
N GLU A 149 5.00 -0.65 -10.57
CA GLU A 149 6.43 -0.75 -10.28
C GLU A 149 6.83 -0.14 -8.93
N ILE A 150 5.93 -0.25 -7.94
CA ILE A 150 6.14 0.29 -6.60
C ILE A 150 7.28 -0.48 -5.93
N SER A 151 8.28 0.28 -5.48
CA SER A 151 9.47 -0.27 -4.86
C SER A 151 9.20 -0.81 -3.46
N GLN A 152 9.89 -1.90 -3.12
CA GLN A 152 9.92 -2.49 -1.79
C GLN A 152 10.51 -1.57 -0.71
N ILE A 153 11.21 -0.48 -1.09
CA ILE A 153 11.75 0.49 -0.14
C ILE A 153 10.67 1.11 0.75
N HIS A 154 9.45 1.22 0.23
CA HIS A 154 8.30 1.67 1.01
C HIS A 154 7.97 0.72 2.16
N ILE A 155 8.14 -0.61 1.99
CA ILE A 155 7.95 -1.59 3.07
C ILE A 155 9.00 -1.36 4.17
N ALA A 156 10.25 -1.08 3.80
CA ALA A 156 11.29 -0.75 4.76
C ALA A 156 10.96 0.54 5.53
N ARG A 157 10.44 1.57 4.84
CA ARG A 157 9.97 2.82 5.49
C ARG A 157 8.82 2.55 6.45
N MET A 158 7.78 1.82 6.03
CA MET A 158 6.66 1.42 6.89
C MET A 158 7.14 0.72 8.15
N ASN A 159 8.04 -0.27 8.02
CA ASN A 159 8.58 -0.99 9.18
C ASN A 159 9.37 -0.04 10.10
N ARG A 160 10.14 0.90 9.55
CA ARG A 160 10.86 1.90 10.33
C ARG A 160 9.89 2.77 11.14
N GLU A 161 8.82 3.28 10.54
CA GLU A 161 7.83 4.10 11.24
C GLU A 161 7.11 3.30 12.34
N PHE A 162 6.79 2.03 12.09
CA PHE A 162 6.21 1.13 13.08
C PHE A 162 7.16 0.90 14.28
N TRP A 163 8.44 0.62 14.02
CA TRP A 163 9.42 0.43 15.10
C TRP A 163 9.67 1.71 15.90
N GLN A 164 9.64 2.87 15.25
CA GLN A 164 9.71 4.16 15.94
C GLN A 164 8.51 4.37 16.86
N SER A 165 7.30 3.98 16.44
CA SER A 165 6.10 4.08 17.29
C SER A 165 6.23 3.26 18.57
N LYS A 166 6.83 2.07 18.49
CA LYS A 166 7.05 1.18 19.66
C LYS A 166 8.22 1.58 20.56
N SER A 167 9.18 2.33 20.03
CA SER A 167 10.41 2.69 20.74
C SER A 167 10.27 3.93 21.62
N LYS A 168 9.25 4.77 21.41
CA LYS A 168 9.00 5.92 22.26
C LYS A 168 8.28 5.49 23.54
N PRO A 169 8.67 6.01 24.73
CA PRO A 169 7.89 5.77 25.93
C PRO A 169 6.47 6.26 25.68
N ASN A 170 5.47 5.43 26.02
CA ASN A 170 4.05 5.76 25.91
C ASN A 170 3.77 7.04 26.68
N ASN A 171 3.87 8.19 26.01
CA ASN A 171 3.55 9.48 26.62
C ASN A 171 2.05 9.68 26.50
N ASN A 172 1.31 8.82 27.21
CA ASN A 172 -0.12 8.95 27.45
C ASN A 172 -0.35 10.13 28.41
N TYR A 173 -0.07 11.35 27.97
CA TYR A 173 -0.69 12.52 28.56
C TYR A 173 -2.05 12.70 27.88
N LYS A 174 -3.07 12.47 28.68
CA LYS A 174 -4.49 12.74 28.41
C LYS A 174 -4.72 14.17 27.95
#